data_AF-A0A1H6K7K4-F1
#
_entry.id   AF-A0A1H6K7K4-F1
#
_cell.length_a   1.000
_cell.length_b   1.000
_cell.length_c   1.000
_cell.angle_alpha   90.00
_cell.angle_beta   90.00
_cell.angle_gamma   90.00
#
_symmetry.space_group_name_H-M   'P 1'
#
loop_
_entity.id
_entity.type
_entity.pdbx_description
1 polymer ?
#
loop_
_entity_poly.entity_id
_entity_poly.type
_entity_poly.pdbx_seq_one_letter_code
_entity_poly.pdbx_strand_id
1 'polypeptide(L)'
;MLFSLDSGIEVMPAETIETDAGRTVCFTGHRESSVIPYMKDPVYSRITLRTVQLMLFRYIDMAVEYGYKSFISGLAVGTDLWAAKYILNKKRADSSIRLIGVMPYLRHAERFSSSYREMLEDVEKGADMLLTTNTDPTVVYGKSRTGENTSPDLYRVRNYFMVDHASAVISYFNEGSFKSGTYQTLNYAVRQGLKIRRFGLEDAYSVIDECGADIESIRRKLVFMENVFDLPY
;
A
#
# COMPACT_ATOMS: atom_id res chain seq x y z
N MET A 1 -1.88 -24.10 -11.84
CA MET A 1 -2.83 -23.03 -11.44
C MET A 1 -2.63 -22.80 -9.95
N LEU A 2 -2.37 -21.57 -9.53
CA LEU A 2 -2.21 -21.22 -8.12
C LEU A 2 -3.49 -20.52 -7.65
N PHE A 3 -3.84 -20.68 -6.39
CA PHE A 3 -5.02 -20.05 -5.79
C PHE A 3 -4.62 -19.46 -4.44
N SER A 4 -5.17 -18.29 -4.12
CA SER A 4 -4.97 -17.66 -2.82
C SER A 4 -5.42 -18.62 -1.71
N LEU A 5 -4.60 -18.74 -0.65
CA LEU A 5 -4.94 -19.51 0.54
C LEU A 5 -5.98 -18.82 1.42
N ASP A 6 -6.27 -17.55 1.14
CA ASP A 6 -7.19 -16.72 1.92
C ASP A 6 -8.55 -16.58 1.23
N SER A 7 -8.59 -16.27 -0.07
CA SER A 7 -9.84 -16.06 -0.81
C SER A 7 -10.22 -17.17 -1.78
N GLY A 8 -9.30 -18.08 -2.12
CA GLY A 8 -9.50 -19.09 -3.17
C GLY A 8 -9.52 -18.55 -4.60
N ILE A 9 -9.26 -17.25 -4.80
CA ILE A 9 -9.18 -16.62 -6.13
C ILE A 9 -7.89 -17.07 -6.83
N GLU A 10 -7.96 -17.21 -8.16
CA GLU A 10 -6.81 -17.56 -8.99
C GLU A 10 -5.68 -16.53 -8.83
N VAL A 11 -4.45 -17.02 -8.70
CA VAL A 11 -3.23 -16.23 -8.62
C VAL A 11 -2.35 -16.58 -9.81
N MET A 12 -1.99 -15.58 -10.60
CA MET A 12 -1.14 -15.74 -11.79
C MET A 12 0.32 -15.37 -11.49
N PRO A 13 1.29 -15.85 -12.29
CA PRO A 13 2.67 -15.34 -12.23
C PRO A 13 2.71 -13.84 -12.50
N ALA A 14 3.59 -13.11 -11.80
CA ALA A 14 3.66 -11.64 -11.92
C ALA A 14 3.96 -11.14 -13.33
N GLU A 15 4.64 -11.94 -14.14
CA GLU A 15 4.97 -11.64 -15.54
C GLU A 15 3.74 -11.50 -16.44
N THR A 16 2.56 -11.94 -15.99
CA THR A 16 1.30 -11.80 -16.72
C THR A 16 0.60 -10.46 -16.46
N ILE A 17 1.24 -9.51 -15.76
CA ILE A 17 0.63 -8.21 -15.46
C ILE A 17 0.22 -7.46 -16.74
N GLU A 18 -0.99 -6.90 -16.72
CA GLU A 18 -1.52 -6.10 -17.83
C GLU A 18 -1.83 -4.67 -17.36
N THR A 19 -0.87 -3.76 -17.50
CA THR A 19 -1.05 -2.36 -17.11
C THR A 19 -0.30 -1.36 -17.96
N ASP A 20 -0.84 -0.15 -18.05
CA ASP A 20 -0.14 1.03 -18.58
C ASP A 20 0.63 1.68 -17.43
N ALA A 21 1.95 1.50 -17.38
CA ALA A 21 2.81 2.04 -16.33
C ALA A 21 2.65 3.57 -16.18
N GLY A 22 2.45 4.30 -17.29
CA GLY A 22 2.25 5.76 -17.28
C GLY A 22 0.96 6.20 -16.57
N ARG A 23 0.02 5.28 -16.37
CA ARG A 23 -1.25 5.49 -15.66
C ARG A 23 -1.41 4.58 -14.45
N THR A 24 -0.30 4.07 -13.93
CA THR A 24 -0.25 3.17 -12.78
C THR A 24 0.46 3.79 -11.59
N VAL A 25 -0.15 3.65 -10.41
CA VAL A 25 0.45 3.98 -9.11
C VAL A 25 0.69 2.70 -8.34
N CYS A 26 1.83 2.56 -7.66
CA CYS A 26 2.00 1.51 -6.66
C CYS A 26 2.04 2.07 -5.24
N PHE A 27 1.68 1.22 -4.28
CA PHE A 27 1.69 1.56 -2.86
C PHE A 27 2.89 0.95 -2.15
N THR A 28 3.43 1.70 -1.18
CA THR A 28 4.34 1.14 -0.18
C THR A 28 4.21 1.94 1.10
N GLY A 29 4.26 1.32 2.26
CA GLY A 29 4.25 2.10 3.49
C GLY A 29 4.52 1.30 4.73
N HIS A 30 4.55 2.00 5.86
CA HIS A 30 4.69 1.34 7.14
C HIS A 30 3.41 0.61 7.57
N ARG A 31 3.59 -0.29 8.52
CA ARG A 31 2.50 -1.06 9.14
C ARG A 31 1.81 -0.22 10.22
N GLU A 32 0.64 -0.67 10.65
CA GLU A 32 -0.12 -0.03 11.74
C GLU A 32 0.70 0.18 13.01
N SER A 33 1.57 -0.76 13.37
CA SER A 33 2.45 -0.66 14.54
C SER A 33 3.47 0.50 14.47
N SER A 34 3.65 1.11 13.30
CA SER A 34 4.49 2.31 13.13
C SER A 34 3.70 3.61 13.25
N VAL A 35 2.38 3.56 13.43
CA VAL A 35 1.56 4.73 13.73
C VAL A 35 1.67 5.02 15.23
N ILE A 36 2.53 5.97 15.58
CA ILE A 36 2.70 6.39 16.97
C ILE A 36 1.61 7.41 17.29
N PRO A 37 0.89 7.28 18.43
CA PRO A 37 -0.13 8.25 18.80
C PRO A 37 0.44 9.68 18.88
N TYR A 38 -0.33 10.66 18.44
CA TYR A 38 -0.04 12.08 18.62
C TYR A 38 0.28 12.40 20.09
N MET A 39 1.25 13.28 20.32
CA MET A 39 1.87 13.55 21.64
C MET A 39 2.40 12.32 22.40
N LYS A 40 2.48 11.14 21.74
CA LYS A 40 2.77 9.84 22.35
C LYS A 40 1.77 9.45 23.45
N ASP A 41 0.56 10.02 23.43
CA ASP A 41 -0.49 9.71 24.39
C ASP A 41 -1.48 8.70 23.78
N PRO A 42 -1.71 7.54 24.44
CA PRO A 42 -2.66 6.52 23.98
C PRO A 42 -4.08 7.04 23.70
N VAL A 43 -4.54 8.11 24.36
CA VAL A 43 -5.83 8.77 24.06
C VAL A 43 -5.96 9.14 22.59
N TYR A 44 -4.85 9.52 21.94
CA TYR A 44 -4.84 9.91 20.53
C TYR A 44 -4.59 8.76 19.55
N SER A 45 -4.50 7.50 20.01
CA SER A 45 -4.18 6.36 19.12
C SER A 45 -5.17 6.24 17.97
N ARG A 46 -6.47 6.31 18.27
CA ARG A 46 -7.54 6.18 17.27
C ARG A 46 -7.55 7.34 16.29
N ILE A 47 -7.43 8.58 16.77
CA ILE A 47 -7.49 9.75 15.89
C ILE A 47 -6.24 9.81 14.98
N THR A 48 -5.07 9.44 15.50
CA THR A 48 -3.83 9.42 14.72
C THR A 48 -3.89 8.38 13.61
N LEU A 49 -4.30 7.14 13.94
CA LEU A 49 -4.50 6.08 12.95
C LEU A 49 -5.50 6.49 11.87
N ARG A 50 -6.63 7.07 12.28
CA ARG A 50 -7.63 7.53 11.30
C ARG A 50 -7.13 8.69 10.45
N THR A 51 -6.32 9.59 11.00
CA THR A 51 -5.72 10.69 10.23
C THR A 51 -4.77 10.17 9.17
N VAL A 52 -3.87 9.24 9.51
CA VAL A 52 -2.97 8.57 8.55
C VAL A 52 -3.77 7.88 7.43
N GLN A 53 -4.84 7.17 7.78
CA GLN A 53 -5.71 6.54 6.78
C GLN A 53 -6.42 7.56 5.88
N LEU A 54 -6.98 8.63 6.44
CA LEU A 54 -7.65 9.66 5.65
C LEU A 54 -6.67 10.41 4.72
N MET A 55 -5.44 10.64 5.17
CA MET A 55 -4.39 11.19 4.33
C MET A 55 -4.05 10.24 3.17
N LEU A 56 -3.87 8.94 3.45
CA LEU A 56 -3.68 7.94 2.40
C LEU A 56 -4.81 7.96 1.37
N PHE A 57 -6.06 8.04 1.84
CA PHE A 57 -7.24 8.08 0.96
C PHE A 57 -7.26 9.35 0.13
N ARG A 58 -6.90 10.49 0.71
CA ARG A 58 -6.81 11.74 -0.04
C ARG A 58 -5.73 11.68 -1.13
N TYR A 59 -4.57 11.10 -0.83
CA TYR A 59 -3.51 10.90 -1.84
C TYR A 59 -3.98 9.99 -2.98
N ILE A 60 -4.80 8.97 -2.68
CA ILE A 60 -5.42 8.12 -3.69
C ILE A 60 -6.44 8.92 -4.52
N ASP A 61 -7.29 9.72 -3.89
CA ASP A 61 -8.25 10.58 -4.59
C ASP A 61 -7.54 11.53 -5.55
N MET A 62 -6.47 12.18 -5.10
CA MET A 62 -5.62 13.05 -5.91
C MET A 62 -5.03 12.33 -7.14
N ALA A 63 -4.59 11.08 -7.00
CA ALA A 63 -4.10 10.29 -8.12
C ALA A 63 -5.21 9.98 -9.14
N VAL A 64 -6.40 9.61 -8.66
CA VAL A 64 -7.57 9.35 -9.51
C VAL A 64 -7.98 10.63 -10.24
N GLU A 65 -8.04 11.77 -9.54
CA GLU A 65 -8.33 13.11 -10.07
C GLU A 65 -7.32 13.50 -11.16
N TYR A 66 -6.03 13.18 -10.97
CA TYR A 66 -4.97 13.40 -11.95
C TYR A 66 -5.06 12.48 -13.18
N GLY A 67 -5.86 11.39 -13.11
CA GLY A 67 -6.15 10.51 -14.24
C GLY A 67 -5.46 9.14 -14.20
N TYR A 68 -4.83 8.77 -13.07
CA TYR A 68 -4.36 7.41 -12.84
C TYR A 68 -5.54 6.43 -12.79
N LYS A 69 -5.34 5.23 -13.36
CA LYS A 69 -6.42 4.23 -13.50
C LYS A 69 -6.08 2.87 -12.92
N SER A 70 -4.81 2.51 -12.80
CA SER A 70 -4.41 1.23 -12.22
C SER A 70 -3.61 1.44 -10.94
N PHE A 71 -3.88 0.61 -9.94
CA PHE A 71 -3.26 0.70 -8.62
C PHE A 71 -2.70 -0.66 -8.21
N ILE A 72 -1.40 -0.71 -7.94
CA ILE A 72 -0.69 -1.92 -7.53
C ILE A 72 -0.50 -1.92 -6.01
N SER A 73 -1.03 -2.93 -5.33
CA SER A 73 -0.86 -3.14 -3.90
C SER A 73 -0.03 -4.38 -3.61
N GLY A 74 0.85 -4.29 -2.61
CA GLY A 74 1.57 -5.43 -2.09
C GLY A 74 0.78 -6.28 -1.10
N LEU A 75 -0.49 -5.99 -0.84
CA LEU A 75 -1.33 -6.80 0.06
C LEU A 75 -0.74 -7.00 1.47
N ALA A 76 0.21 -6.15 1.88
CA ALA A 76 0.80 -6.18 3.20
C ALA A 76 -0.12 -5.50 4.24
N VAL A 77 -0.03 -5.94 5.50
CA VAL A 77 -0.75 -5.27 6.59
C VAL A 77 -0.38 -3.78 6.71
N GLY A 78 -1.37 -2.96 7.09
CA GLY A 78 -1.23 -1.51 7.14
C GLY A 78 -1.50 -0.84 5.80
N THR A 79 -0.58 0.02 5.36
CA THR A 79 -0.75 0.93 4.21
C THR A 79 -1.27 0.23 2.95
N ASP A 80 -0.66 -0.89 2.55
CA ASP A 80 -1.02 -1.59 1.31
C ASP A 80 -2.47 -2.09 1.32
N LEU A 81 -2.92 -2.71 2.42
CA LEU A 81 -4.30 -3.19 2.56
C LEU A 81 -5.31 -2.07 2.79
N TRP A 82 -4.96 -1.01 3.54
CA TRP A 82 -5.82 0.16 3.68
C TRP A 82 -6.06 0.84 2.32
N ALA A 83 -5.00 1.02 1.53
CA ALA A 83 -5.08 1.58 0.19
C ALA A 83 -5.91 0.69 -0.75
N ALA A 84 -5.62 -0.62 -0.79
CA ALA A 84 -6.35 -1.57 -1.63
C ALA A 84 -7.85 -1.60 -1.33
N LYS A 85 -8.22 -1.64 -0.04
CA LYS A 85 -9.62 -1.57 0.38
C LYS A 85 -10.29 -0.27 -0.03
N TYR A 86 -9.57 0.85 0.02
CA TYR A 86 -10.10 2.13 -0.43
C TYR A 86 -10.29 2.18 -1.95
N ILE A 87 -9.35 1.63 -2.72
CA ILE A 87 -9.48 1.50 -4.18
C ILE A 87 -10.72 0.68 -4.57
N LEU A 88 -11.05 -0.40 -3.85
CA LEU A 88 -12.30 -1.13 -4.10
C LEU A 88 -13.54 -0.23 -3.98
N ASN A 89 -13.55 0.70 -3.02
CA ASN A 89 -14.65 1.67 -2.91
C ASN A 89 -14.67 2.64 -4.10
N LYS A 90 -13.49 3.11 -4.56
CA LYS A 90 -13.39 3.98 -5.75
C LYS A 90 -13.87 3.27 -7.02
N LYS A 91 -13.52 1.99 -7.17
CA LYS A 91 -13.93 1.13 -8.30
C LYS A 91 -15.44 0.93 -8.39
N ARG A 92 -16.16 0.92 -7.26
CA ARG A 92 -17.63 0.89 -7.25
C ARG A 92 -18.26 2.14 -7.88
N ALA A 93 -17.58 3.27 -7.80
CA ALA A 93 -18.03 4.54 -8.40
C ALA A 93 -17.50 4.75 -9.83
N ASP A 94 -16.31 4.23 -10.15
CA ASP A 94 -15.71 4.28 -11.47
C ASP A 94 -15.08 2.91 -11.82
N SER A 95 -15.76 2.14 -12.67
CA SER A 95 -15.32 0.80 -13.08
C SER A 95 -14.05 0.79 -13.94
N SER A 96 -13.60 1.94 -14.44
CA SER A 96 -12.31 2.06 -15.14
C SER A 96 -11.10 2.01 -14.21
N ILE A 97 -11.32 2.15 -12.89
CA ILE A 97 -10.28 1.98 -11.88
C ILE A 97 -10.01 0.50 -11.67
N ARG A 98 -8.74 0.12 -11.71
CA ARG A 98 -8.28 -1.25 -11.53
C ARG A 98 -7.39 -1.41 -10.30
N LEU A 99 -7.60 -2.50 -9.58
CA LEU A 99 -6.76 -2.92 -8.47
C LEU A 99 -5.99 -4.20 -8.85
N ILE A 100 -4.66 -4.15 -8.73
CA ILE A 100 -3.78 -5.29 -8.98
C ILE A 100 -3.11 -5.64 -7.65
N GLY A 101 -3.38 -6.83 -7.12
CA GLY A 101 -2.74 -7.35 -5.92
C GLY A 101 -1.50 -8.18 -6.28
N VAL A 102 -0.35 -7.86 -5.69
CA VAL A 102 0.91 -8.59 -5.93
C VAL A 102 1.43 -9.20 -4.63
N MET A 103 1.25 -10.51 -4.51
CA MET A 103 1.77 -11.31 -3.41
C MET A 103 3.28 -11.52 -3.57
N PRO A 104 4.05 -11.48 -2.48
CA PRO A 104 5.46 -11.85 -2.55
C PRO A 104 5.66 -13.37 -2.64
N TYR A 105 4.72 -14.13 -2.09
CA TYR A 105 4.60 -15.59 -2.11
C TYR A 105 3.21 -15.97 -1.58
N LEU A 106 2.74 -17.19 -1.87
CA LEU A 106 1.35 -17.59 -1.59
C LEU A 106 0.99 -17.55 -0.10
N ARG A 107 1.95 -17.91 0.77
CA ARG A 107 1.78 -18.04 2.23
C ARG A 107 2.01 -16.73 3.00
N HIS A 108 1.99 -15.57 2.33
CA HIS A 108 2.37 -14.29 2.93
C HIS A 108 1.50 -13.85 4.12
N ALA A 109 0.24 -14.28 4.15
CA ALA A 109 -0.75 -13.88 5.15
C ALA A 109 -0.87 -14.83 6.35
N GLU A 110 -0.07 -15.90 6.44
CA GLU A 110 -0.15 -16.90 7.53
C GLU A 110 -0.06 -16.29 8.95
N ARG A 111 0.61 -15.15 9.08
CA ARG A 111 0.82 -14.45 10.36
C ARG A 111 -0.05 -13.20 10.53
N PHE A 112 -1.00 -12.96 9.63
CA PHE A 112 -1.90 -11.81 9.73
C PHE A 112 -2.91 -12.09 10.85
N SER A 113 -3.37 -11.03 11.54
CA SER A 113 -4.52 -11.15 12.45
C SER A 113 -5.78 -11.50 11.66
N SER A 114 -6.79 -12.05 12.35
CA SER A 114 -8.10 -12.34 11.72
C SER A 114 -8.67 -11.15 10.97
N SER A 115 -8.63 -9.96 11.58
CA SER A 115 -9.11 -8.71 10.96
C SER A 115 -8.38 -8.34 9.67
N TYR A 116 -7.06 -8.56 9.60
CA TYR A 116 -6.30 -8.31 8.37
C TYR A 116 -6.51 -9.40 7.32
N ARG A 117 -6.76 -10.65 7.73
CA ARG A 117 -7.12 -11.73 6.80
C ARG A 117 -8.50 -11.52 6.18
N GLU A 118 -9.49 -11.10 6.96
CA GLU A 118 -10.81 -10.71 6.43
C GLU A 118 -10.71 -9.53 5.46
N MET A 119 -9.89 -8.52 5.78
CA MET A 119 -9.64 -7.39 4.87
C MET A 119 -8.93 -7.84 3.59
N LEU A 120 -7.92 -8.72 3.71
CA LEU A 120 -7.22 -9.30 2.56
C LEU A 120 -8.16 -10.10 1.68
N GLU A 121 -8.99 -10.97 2.25
CA GLU A 121 -9.94 -11.80 1.51
C GLU A 121 -10.92 -10.96 0.68
N ASP A 122 -11.47 -9.89 1.26
CA ASP A 122 -12.34 -8.96 0.54
C ASP A 122 -11.58 -8.19 -0.56
N VAL A 123 -10.35 -7.74 -0.26
CA VAL A 123 -9.47 -7.09 -1.25
C VAL A 123 -9.18 -8.02 -2.43
N GLU A 124 -8.85 -9.27 -2.16
CA GLU A 124 -8.52 -10.27 -3.17
C GLU A 124 -9.71 -10.61 -4.06
N LYS A 125 -10.91 -10.75 -3.49
CA LYS A 125 -12.15 -10.99 -4.25
C LYS A 125 -12.54 -9.82 -5.13
N GLY A 126 -12.18 -8.60 -4.75
CA GLY A 126 -12.49 -7.38 -5.50
C GLY A 126 -11.41 -6.94 -6.49
N ALA A 127 -10.22 -7.54 -6.43
CA ALA A 127 -9.10 -7.19 -7.30
C ALA A 127 -9.36 -7.64 -8.75
N ASP A 128 -8.87 -6.84 -9.70
CA ASP A 128 -8.94 -7.19 -11.13
C ASP A 128 -7.94 -8.30 -11.48
N MET A 129 -6.80 -8.33 -10.80
CA MET A 129 -5.77 -9.36 -10.96
C MET A 129 -5.11 -9.64 -9.60
N LEU A 130 -4.86 -10.92 -9.35
CA LEU A 130 -3.95 -11.36 -8.29
C LEU A 130 -2.72 -12.02 -8.90
N LEU A 131 -1.56 -11.54 -8.50
CA LEU A 131 -0.27 -11.92 -9.02
C LEU A 131 0.63 -12.40 -7.89
N THR A 132 1.60 -13.26 -8.20
CA THR A 132 2.69 -13.62 -7.29
C THR A 132 4.04 -13.50 -7.98
N THR A 133 5.01 -12.89 -7.32
CA THR A 133 6.41 -12.87 -7.79
C THR A 133 7.18 -14.15 -7.48
N ASN A 134 6.56 -15.09 -6.78
CA ASN A 134 7.13 -16.42 -6.56
C ASN A 134 6.04 -17.49 -6.71
N THR A 135 6.22 -18.36 -7.69
CA THR A 135 5.25 -19.41 -8.05
C THR A 135 5.45 -20.72 -7.30
N ASP A 136 6.53 -20.86 -6.51
CA ASP A 136 6.70 -22.01 -5.62
C ASP A 136 5.72 -21.87 -4.43
N PRO A 137 4.71 -22.76 -4.32
CA PRO A 137 3.70 -22.65 -3.28
C PRO A 137 4.24 -22.98 -1.88
N THR A 138 5.41 -23.62 -1.79
CA THR A 138 5.99 -24.06 -0.53
C THR A 138 6.88 -23.00 0.11
N VAL A 139 7.36 -22.04 -0.69
CA VAL A 139 8.32 -21.02 -0.26
C VAL A 139 7.77 -20.16 0.87
N VAL A 140 8.64 -19.85 1.82
CA VAL A 140 8.34 -18.91 2.91
C VAL A 140 9.45 -17.89 3.06
N TYR A 141 9.09 -16.73 3.63
CA TYR A 141 10.09 -15.73 3.97
C TYR A 141 10.99 -16.22 5.12
N GLY A 142 12.29 -16.17 4.91
CA GLY A 142 13.30 -16.52 5.91
C GLY A 142 14.59 -15.76 5.71
N LYS A 143 15.25 -15.36 6.80
CA LYS A 143 16.54 -14.63 6.74
C LYS A 143 17.72 -15.54 6.38
N SER A 144 17.60 -16.85 6.66
CA SER A 144 18.63 -17.81 6.31
C SER A 144 18.53 -18.16 4.83
N ARG A 145 19.68 -18.29 4.18
CA ARG A 145 19.79 -18.84 2.82
C ARG A 145 20.05 -20.35 2.80
N THR A 146 20.18 -20.97 3.97
CA THR A 146 20.52 -22.40 4.13
C THR A 146 19.31 -23.27 4.45
N GLY A 147 18.13 -22.69 4.69
CA GLY A 147 16.92 -23.45 4.95
C GLY A 147 16.24 -23.83 3.65
N GLU A 148 15.89 -25.11 3.49
CA GLU A 148 15.06 -25.60 2.39
C GLU A 148 13.79 -24.74 2.31
N ASN A 149 13.48 -24.21 1.12
CA ASN A 149 12.28 -23.42 0.81
C ASN A 149 12.15 -22.07 1.54
N THR A 150 13.26 -21.47 1.99
CA THR A 150 13.27 -20.10 2.54
C THR A 150 13.97 -19.11 1.61
N SER A 151 13.44 -17.89 1.49
CA SER A 151 14.13 -16.80 0.77
C SER A 151 14.03 -15.46 1.49
N PRO A 152 15.15 -14.72 1.68
CA PRO A 152 15.14 -13.39 2.28
C PRO A 152 14.68 -12.31 1.30
N ASP A 153 14.56 -12.64 0.00
CA ASP A 153 14.37 -11.67 -1.06
C ASP A 153 12.91 -11.52 -1.50
N LEU A 154 11.99 -12.36 -1.01
CA LEU A 154 10.58 -12.41 -1.46
C LEU A 154 9.88 -11.04 -1.45
N TYR A 155 9.91 -10.33 -0.31
CA TYR A 155 9.30 -9.00 -0.20
C TYR A 155 10.00 -7.95 -1.08
N ARG A 156 11.32 -8.05 -1.23
CA ARG A 156 12.11 -7.09 -2.02
C ARG A 156 11.85 -7.26 -3.51
N VAL A 157 11.86 -8.50 -4.00
CA VAL A 157 11.54 -8.85 -5.39
C VAL A 157 10.15 -8.34 -5.73
N ARG A 158 9.16 -8.63 -4.88
CA ARG A 158 7.80 -8.09 -5.02
C ARG A 158 7.80 -6.57 -5.08
N ASN A 159 8.41 -5.91 -4.11
CA ASN A 159 8.36 -4.44 -4.05
C ASN A 159 8.98 -3.79 -5.29
N TYR A 160 10.09 -4.33 -5.81
CA TYR A 160 10.73 -3.78 -7.01
C TYR A 160 9.88 -4.03 -8.25
N PHE A 161 9.29 -5.22 -8.37
CA PHE A 161 8.34 -5.51 -9.44
C PHE A 161 7.18 -4.49 -9.48
N MET A 162 6.60 -4.10 -8.34
CA MET A 162 5.54 -3.08 -8.32
C MET A 162 6.02 -1.71 -8.76
N VAL A 163 7.27 -1.35 -8.45
CA VAL A 163 7.89 -0.08 -8.88
C VAL A 163 8.15 -0.10 -10.39
N ASP A 164 8.65 -1.21 -10.93
CA ASP A 164 8.97 -1.35 -12.36
C ASP A 164 7.73 -1.24 -13.27
N HIS A 165 6.52 -1.43 -12.71
CA HIS A 165 5.24 -1.39 -13.44
C HIS A 165 4.36 -0.18 -13.08
N ALA A 166 4.94 0.86 -12.47
CA ALA A 166 4.26 2.09 -12.10
C ALA A 166 5.06 3.33 -12.52
N SER A 167 4.40 4.47 -12.63
CA SER A 167 5.04 5.78 -12.86
C SER A 167 4.98 6.69 -11.63
N ALA A 168 4.23 6.29 -10.60
CA ALA A 168 4.18 6.98 -9.32
C ALA A 168 4.07 6.01 -8.14
N VAL A 169 4.51 6.48 -6.98
CA VAL A 169 4.37 5.79 -5.70
C VAL A 169 3.64 6.66 -4.70
N ILE A 170 2.60 6.13 -4.07
CA ILE A 170 1.99 6.74 -2.86
C ILE A 170 2.53 6.01 -1.64
N SER A 171 3.02 6.76 -0.65
CA SER A 171 3.63 6.17 0.54
C SER A 171 3.33 6.86 1.86
N TYR A 172 2.96 6.05 2.86
CA TYR A 172 3.06 6.44 4.27
C TYR A 172 4.44 6.02 4.79
N PHE A 173 5.29 7.00 5.07
CA PHE A 173 6.67 6.80 5.51
C PHE A 173 7.03 7.77 6.63
N ASN A 174 7.53 7.21 7.73
CA ASN A 174 7.96 7.99 8.87
C ASN A 174 9.44 8.34 8.72
N GLU A 175 9.73 9.64 8.77
CA GLU A 175 11.10 10.14 8.73
C GLU A 175 11.99 9.43 9.77
N GLY A 176 13.25 9.18 9.40
CA GLY A 176 14.19 8.44 10.23
C GLY A 176 14.12 6.91 10.13
N SER A 177 13.11 6.34 9.45
CA SER A 177 12.92 4.88 9.31
C SER A 177 13.77 4.24 8.20
N PHE A 178 15.05 4.61 8.12
CA PHE A 178 15.97 4.26 7.02
C PHE A 178 16.36 2.77 6.95
N LYS A 179 16.05 1.98 7.98
CA LYS A 179 16.26 0.51 8.01
C LYS A 179 14.96 -0.26 7.79
N SER A 180 14.13 0.20 6.86
CA SER A 180 12.83 -0.41 6.55
C SER A 180 12.74 -0.85 5.09
N GLY A 181 11.88 -1.85 4.83
CA GLY A 181 11.56 -2.25 3.46
C GLY A 181 10.92 -1.11 2.65
N THR A 182 10.11 -0.26 3.30
CA THR A 182 9.51 0.94 2.70
C THR A 182 10.57 1.91 2.19
N TYR A 183 11.60 2.22 3.00
CA TYR A 183 12.69 3.10 2.57
C TYR A 183 13.47 2.50 1.38
N GLN A 184 13.73 1.19 1.41
CA GLN A 184 14.37 0.50 0.28
C GLN A 184 13.55 0.63 -1.01
N THR A 185 12.22 0.48 -0.92
CA THR A 185 11.30 0.63 -2.07
C THR A 185 11.26 2.06 -2.58
N LEU A 186 11.17 3.06 -1.70
CA LEU A 186 11.19 4.47 -2.08
C LEU A 186 12.51 4.86 -2.76
N ASN A 187 13.66 4.43 -2.22
CA ASN A 187 14.96 4.67 -2.86
C ASN A 187 15.09 3.99 -4.23
N TYR A 188 14.47 2.82 -4.40
CA TYR A 188 14.42 2.17 -5.70
C TYR A 188 13.53 2.95 -6.67
N ALA A 189 12.35 3.39 -6.25
CA ALA A 189 11.43 4.20 -7.06
C ALA A 189 12.05 5.54 -7.51
N VAL A 190 12.80 6.21 -6.64
CA VAL A 190 13.57 7.42 -7.00
C VAL A 190 14.59 7.12 -8.10
N ARG A 191 15.32 6.00 -7.99
CA ARG A 191 16.30 5.60 -9.02
C ARG A 191 15.65 5.21 -10.35
N GLN A 192 14.43 4.71 -10.32
CA GLN A 192 13.63 4.42 -11.52
C GLN A 192 12.89 5.66 -12.07
N GLY A 193 13.01 6.82 -11.41
CA GLY A 193 12.41 8.06 -11.88
C GLY A 193 10.90 8.16 -11.66
N LEU A 194 10.32 7.39 -10.72
CA LEU A 194 8.91 7.51 -10.38
C LEU A 194 8.62 8.81 -9.62
N LYS A 195 7.42 9.35 -9.83
CA LYS A 195 6.87 10.46 -9.03
C LYS A 195 6.56 9.95 -7.61
N ILE A 196 7.15 10.57 -6.58
CA ILE A 196 7.00 10.13 -5.19
C ILE A 196 6.02 11.03 -4.44
N ARG A 197 4.88 10.48 -4.03
CA ARG A 197 3.87 11.15 -3.20
C ARG A 197 3.84 10.52 -1.82
N ARG A 198 4.48 11.16 -0.85
CA ARG A 198 4.63 10.61 0.50
C ARG A 198 4.17 11.58 1.57
N PHE A 199 3.72 11.01 2.68
CA PHE A 199 3.42 11.71 3.92
C PHE A 199 3.85 10.83 5.11
N GLY A 200 4.01 11.44 6.28
CA GLY A 200 4.42 10.76 7.50
C GLY A 200 3.62 11.20 8.73
N LEU A 201 4.07 10.76 9.90
CA LEU A 201 3.42 11.12 11.16
C LEU A 201 3.43 12.63 11.44
N GLU A 202 4.51 13.34 11.11
CA GLU A 202 4.57 14.79 11.35
C GLU A 202 3.49 15.55 10.56
N ASP A 203 3.20 15.11 9.32
CA ASP A 203 2.09 15.67 8.54
C ASP A 203 0.74 15.37 9.19
N ALA A 204 0.55 14.13 9.68
CA ALA A 204 -0.67 13.75 10.40
C ALA A 204 -0.84 14.53 11.71
N TYR A 205 0.25 14.79 12.44
CA TYR A 205 0.26 15.59 13.65
C TYR A 205 -0.11 17.04 13.35
N SER A 206 0.47 17.64 12.32
CA SER A 206 0.11 19.00 11.88
C SER A 206 -1.38 19.11 11.54
N VAL A 207 -1.97 18.09 10.92
CA VAL A 207 -3.40 18.06 10.64
C VAL A 207 -4.23 18.00 11.94
N ILE A 208 -3.79 17.24 12.94
CA ILE A 208 -4.44 17.16 14.26
C ILE A 208 -4.26 18.47 15.04
N ASP A 209 -3.10 19.12 14.97
CA ASP A 209 -2.84 20.43 15.59
C ASP A 209 -3.84 21.49 15.08
N GLU A 210 -4.09 21.50 13.78
CA GLU A 210 -4.96 22.49 13.14
C GLU A 210 -6.46 22.20 13.33
N CYS A 211 -6.86 20.92 13.32
CA CYS A 211 -8.28 20.54 13.39
C CYS A 211 -8.75 20.12 14.79
N GLY A 212 -7.83 19.93 15.73
CA GLY A 212 -8.08 19.20 16.96
C GLY A 212 -8.34 17.71 16.72
N ALA A 213 -8.66 16.99 17.80
CA ALA A 213 -8.98 15.57 17.74
C ALA A 213 -10.40 15.27 17.20
N ASP A 214 -10.84 16.00 16.17
CA ASP A 214 -12.15 15.87 15.53
C ASP A 214 -12.03 15.33 14.09
N ILE A 215 -12.60 14.15 13.86
CA ILE A 215 -12.43 13.43 12.60
C ILE A 215 -13.09 14.13 11.41
N GLU A 216 -14.20 14.84 11.63
CA GLU A 216 -14.92 15.50 10.54
C GLU A 216 -14.25 16.82 10.14
N SER A 217 -13.64 17.53 11.07
CA SER A 217 -12.77 18.67 10.76
C SER A 217 -11.52 18.24 9.99
N ILE A 218 -10.88 17.14 10.41
CA ILE A 218 -9.75 16.54 9.67
C ILE A 218 -10.18 16.16 8.25
N ARG A 219 -11.29 15.43 8.09
CA ARG A 219 -11.82 15.04 6.77
C ARG A 219 -12.04 16.27 5.88
N ARG A 220 -12.68 17.32 6.40
CA ARG A 220 -12.93 18.57 5.65
C ARG A 220 -11.62 19.23 5.21
N LYS A 221 -10.63 19.36 6.10
CA LYS A 221 -9.32 19.94 5.76
C LYS A 221 -8.64 19.16 4.64
N LEU A 222 -8.60 17.83 4.72
CA LEU A 222 -7.91 16.99 3.75
C LEU A 222 -8.51 17.10 2.34
N VAL A 223 -9.83 17.26 2.20
CA VAL A 223 -10.49 17.45 0.90
C VAL A 223 -9.95 18.69 0.17
N PHE A 224 -9.60 19.75 0.89
CA PHE A 224 -9.08 20.99 0.31
C PHE A 224 -7.56 21.03 0.14
N MET A 225 -6.84 19.95 0.46
CA MET A 225 -5.42 19.87 0.15
C MET A 225 -5.21 19.97 -1.36
N GLU A 226 -4.22 20.78 -1.75
CA GLU A 226 -3.75 20.90 -3.14
C GLU A 226 -3.33 19.52 -3.67
N ASN A 227 -3.71 19.24 -4.92
CA ASN A 227 -3.40 17.96 -5.52
C ASN A 227 -1.89 17.85 -5.76
N VAL A 228 -1.23 17.04 -4.93
CA VAL A 228 0.22 16.86 -5.01
C VAL A 228 0.67 16.31 -6.36
N PHE A 229 -0.18 15.63 -7.13
CA PHE A 229 0.17 15.11 -8.46
C PHE A 229 0.32 16.20 -9.53
N ASP A 230 -0.33 17.36 -9.35
CA ASP A 230 -0.18 18.52 -10.24
C ASP A 230 1.16 19.25 -10.04
N LEU A 231 1.84 19.00 -8.91
CA LEU A 231 3.12 19.61 -8.60
C LEU A 231 4.27 18.99 -9.42
N PRO A 232 5.26 19.80 -9.85
CA PRO A 232 6.35 19.36 -10.72
C PRO A 232 7.35 18.40 -10.05
N TYR A 233 7.35 18.34 -8.72
CA TYR A 233 8.20 17.45 -7.91
C TYR A 233 7.32 16.57 -7.06
#